data_AF-A0A651F3F1-F1
#
_entry.id   AF-A0A651F3F1-F1
#
_cell.length_a   1.000
_cell.length_b   1.000
_cell.length_c   1.000
_cell.angle_alpha   90.00
_cell.angle_beta   90.00
_cell.angle_gamma   90.00
#
_symmetry.space_group_name_H-M   'P 1'
#
loop_
_entity.id
_entity.type
_entity.pdbx_description
1 polymer ?
#
loop_
_entity_poly.entity_id
_entity_poly.type
_entity_poly.pdbx_seq_one_letter_code
_entity_poly.pdbx_strand_id
1 'polypeptide(L)'
;MPSREDLGVSPDIGEHRGTPVKYPLPRVDTYRTRTQPECEGSTMRSGPQDEPLISDFSDDAEMAPLIEEFALEMPENIDRMLSHWRKQEMTALRRTVHQLRGAGGGYGFPSITESAESVEQQIDTTPDDLEAIGKALDELIQLCARVAA
;
A
#
# COMPACT_ATOMS: atom_id res chain seq x y z
N MET A 1 35.69 36.40 39.53
CA MET A 1 34.24 36.30 39.82
C MET A 1 33.56 37.21 38.81
N PRO A 2 32.68 36.72 37.91
CA PRO A 2 31.85 35.53 38.03
C PRO A 2 32.32 34.34 37.21
N SER A 3 32.15 33.16 37.81
CA SER A 3 32.14 31.84 37.18
C SER A 3 30.78 31.60 36.53
N ARG A 4 30.74 30.98 35.34
CA ARG A 4 29.71 30.01 34.91
C ARG A 4 30.09 29.40 33.57
N GLU A 5 31.04 28.48 33.62
CA GLU A 5 31.21 27.43 32.63
C GLU A 5 30.15 26.35 32.91
N ASP A 6 29.19 26.17 32.02
CA ASP A 6 28.44 24.91 31.83
C ASP A 6 27.52 25.03 30.61
N LEU A 7 27.22 23.87 30.02
CA LEU A 7 26.28 23.61 28.92
C LEU A 7 26.91 23.63 27.52
N GLY A 8 27.75 22.61 27.29
CA GLY A 8 27.85 22.00 25.97
C GLY A 8 26.48 21.45 25.56
N VAL A 9 25.81 22.15 24.66
CA VAL A 9 24.66 21.60 23.92
C VAL A 9 25.24 20.93 22.68
N SER A 10 25.27 19.61 22.75
CA SER A 10 25.58 18.72 21.63
C SER A 10 24.67 19.03 20.43
N PRO A 11 25.18 18.94 19.18
CA PRO A 11 24.33 18.91 18.00
C PRO A 11 23.63 17.55 17.94
N ASP A 12 22.34 17.52 18.26
CA ASP A 12 21.47 16.38 17.96
C ASP A 12 21.18 16.41 16.45
N ILE A 13 22.11 15.85 15.67
CA ILE A 13 21.84 15.42 14.32
C ILE A 13 21.04 14.12 14.49
N GLY A 14 19.71 14.25 14.56
CA GLY A 14 18.77 13.15 14.60
C GLY A 14 18.88 12.30 13.34
N GLU A 15 19.89 11.43 13.31
CA GLU A 15 20.05 10.36 12.34
C GLU A 15 19.02 9.27 12.66
N HIS A 16 17.77 9.53 12.32
CA HIS A 16 16.77 8.47 12.22
C HIS A 16 17.01 7.72 10.92
N ARG A 17 17.90 6.74 11.08
CA ARG A 17 18.12 5.56 10.25
C ARG A 17 16.86 5.21 9.45
N GLY A 18 16.96 5.37 8.13
CA GLY A 18 15.99 4.88 7.18
C GLY A 18 15.66 3.42 7.49
N THR A 19 14.39 3.17 7.79
CA THR A 19 13.86 1.82 7.79
C THR A 19 14.06 1.25 6.40
N PRO A 20 14.61 0.03 6.26
CA PRO A 20 14.71 -0.59 4.96
C PRO A 20 13.31 -0.78 4.41
N VAL A 21 13.03 -0.15 3.26
CA VAL A 21 11.83 -0.34 2.45
C VAL A 21 11.59 -1.85 2.33
N LYS A 22 10.54 -2.34 3.01
CA LYS A 22 10.20 -3.76 3.21
C LYS A 22 9.60 -4.41 1.96
N TYR A 23 10.14 -4.18 0.76
CA TYR A 23 9.63 -4.84 -0.44
C TYR A 23 10.70 -5.70 -1.11
N PRO A 24 10.94 -6.94 -0.63
CA PRO A 24 11.43 -7.97 -1.53
C PRO A 24 10.34 -8.24 -2.58
N LEU A 25 10.71 -8.06 -3.84
CA LEU A 25 9.89 -8.36 -5.01
C LEU A 25 9.27 -9.76 -4.91
N PRO A 26 8.01 -9.98 -5.32
CA PRO A 26 7.53 -11.33 -5.58
C PRO A 26 8.41 -11.89 -6.70
N ARG A 27 9.06 -13.04 -6.43
CA ARG A 27 9.70 -13.80 -7.50
C ARG A 27 8.59 -14.20 -8.46
N VAL A 28 8.73 -13.77 -9.70
CA VAL A 28 7.86 -14.18 -10.80
C VAL A 28 8.15 -15.67 -11.00
N ASP A 29 7.42 -16.51 -10.29
CA ASP A 29 7.33 -17.92 -10.61
C ASP A 29 6.38 -18.02 -11.79
N THR A 30 6.97 -17.98 -12.98
CA THR A 30 6.33 -18.32 -14.24
C THR A 30 5.49 -19.56 -14.03
N TYR A 31 4.16 -19.46 -14.18
CA TYR A 31 3.22 -20.57 -14.06
C TYR A 31 3.49 -21.57 -15.18
N ARG A 32 4.50 -22.40 -14.95
CA ARG A 32 4.83 -23.55 -15.77
C ARG A 32 3.85 -24.64 -15.38
N THR A 33 2.88 -24.83 -16.25
CA THR A 33 1.98 -25.98 -16.38
C THR A 33 2.51 -27.26 -15.72
N ARG A 34 1.78 -27.83 -14.75
CA ARG A 34 1.32 -29.24 -14.75
C ARG A 34 0.59 -29.64 -13.47
N THR A 35 -0.62 -30.16 -13.67
CA THR A 35 -1.10 -31.42 -13.08
C THR A 35 -1.28 -31.47 -11.56
N GLN A 36 -2.54 -31.35 -11.12
CA GLN A 36 -3.04 -32.00 -9.88
C GLN A 36 -2.61 -33.48 -9.87
N PRO A 37 -2.20 -34.02 -8.70
CA PRO A 37 -3.23 -34.60 -7.83
C PRO A 37 -2.96 -34.48 -6.31
N GLU A 38 -4.06 -34.65 -5.56
CA GLU A 38 -4.15 -35.28 -4.23
C GLU A 38 -3.90 -34.46 -2.94
N CYS A 39 -5.00 -34.34 -2.19
CA CYS A 39 -5.16 -34.69 -0.78
C CYS A 39 -4.05 -34.27 0.20
N GLU A 40 -4.36 -33.26 1.01
CA GLU A 40 -4.20 -33.25 2.49
C GLU A 40 -4.42 -31.81 2.96
N GLY A 41 -5.65 -31.49 3.39
CA GLY A 41 -6.04 -30.17 3.88
C GLY A 41 -5.39 -29.86 5.23
N SER A 42 -4.11 -29.55 5.20
CA SER A 42 -3.37 -28.99 6.33
C SER A 42 -3.93 -27.59 6.59
N THR A 43 -4.60 -27.42 7.73
CA THR A 43 -5.08 -26.14 8.24
C THR A 43 -3.89 -25.22 8.50
N MET A 44 -3.44 -24.48 7.47
CA MET A 44 -2.55 -23.36 7.66
C MET A 44 -3.36 -22.21 8.27
N ARG A 45 -3.05 -21.88 9.53
CA ARG A 45 -3.51 -20.64 10.16
C ARG A 45 -2.89 -19.47 9.40
N SER A 46 -3.66 -18.84 8.52
CA SER A 46 -3.43 -17.42 8.21
C SER A 46 -3.84 -16.61 9.45
N GLY A 47 -2.92 -15.77 9.93
CA GLY A 47 -3.21 -14.82 11.01
C GLY A 47 -4.19 -13.72 10.56
N PRO A 48 -4.65 -12.85 11.46
CA PRO A 48 -5.63 -11.78 11.19
C PRO A 48 -5.08 -10.64 10.29
N GLN A 49 -4.07 -10.91 9.47
CA GLN A 49 -3.41 -9.99 8.55
C GLN A 49 -3.60 -10.39 7.07
N ASP A 50 -4.30 -11.51 6.85
CA ASP A 50 -4.49 -12.14 5.54
C ASP A 50 -5.98 -12.18 5.14
N GLU A 51 -6.86 -11.54 5.92
CA GLU A 51 -8.29 -11.53 5.61
C GLU A 51 -8.50 -10.74 4.30
N PRO A 52 -9.05 -11.39 3.25
CA PRO A 52 -9.26 -10.73 1.97
C PRO A 52 -10.22 -9.56 2.17
N LEU A 53 -9.93 -8.46 1.48
CA LEU A 53 -10.77 -7.29 1.53
C LEU A 53 -11.98 -7.53 0.62
N ILE A 54 -13.14 -7.78 1.24
CA ILE A 54 -14.40 -8.08 0.55
C ILE A 54 -15.06 -6.77 0.10
N SER A 55 -15.54 -6.74 -1.14
CA SER A 55 -16.30 -5.61 -1.69
C SER A 55 -17.74 -5.59 -1.17
N ASP A 56 -18.33 -4.42 -0.99
CA ASP A 56 -19.76 -4.24 -0.71
C ASP A 56 -20.68 -4.82 -1.82
N PHE A 57 -20.16 -5.01 -3.03
CA PHE A 57 -20.89 -5.61 -4.17
C PHE A 57 -20.56 -7.09 -4.39
N SER A 58 -19.92 -7.77 -3.43
CA SER A 58 -19.50 -9.17 -3.59
C SER A 58 -20.66 -10.17 -3.77
N ASP A 59 -21.89 -9.80 -3.37
CA ASP A 59 -23.10 -10.61 -3.58
C ASP A 59 -23.76 -10.36 -4.95
N ASP A 60 -23.29 -9.35 -5.70
CA ASP A 60 -23.83 -8.98 -7.00
C ASP A 60 -23.09 -9.70 -8.13
N ALA A 61 -23.78 -10.65 -8.76
CA ALA A 61 -23.21 -11.50 -9.81
C ALA A 61 -22.79 -10.73 -11.08
N GLU A 62 -23.33 -9.52 -11.32
CA GLU A 62 -22.91 -8.67 -12.43
C GLU A 62 -21.61 -7.92 -12.10
N MET A 63 -21.36 -7.64 -10.82
CA MET A 63 -20.15 -6.95 -10.35
C MET A 63 -18.97 -7.88 -10.11
N ALA A 64 -19.20 -9.16 -9.80
CA ALA A 64 -18.15 -10.16 -9.59
C ALA A 64 -17.05 -10.17 -10.68
N PRO A 65 -17.35 -10.22 -12.00
CA PRO A 65 -16.30 -10.20 -13.03
C PRO A 65 -15.54 -8.87 -13.10
N LEU A 66 -16.17 -7.75 -12.72
CA LEU A 66 -15.53 -6.44 -12.69
C LEU A 66 -14.58 -6.30 -11.49
N ILE A 67 -14.99 -6.84 -10.33
CA ILE A 67 -14.16 -6.91 -9.13
C ILE A 67 -12.94 -7.81 -9.38
N GLU A 68 -13.13 -8.93 -10.07
CA GLU A 68 -12.03 -9.82 -10.48
C GLU A 68 -11.04 -9.12 -11.42
N GLU A 69 -11.53 -8.42 -12.45
CA GLU A 69 -10.67 -7.61 -13.34
C GLU A 69 -9.89 -6.54 -12.56
N PHE A 70 -10.56 -5.84 -11.64
CA PHE A 70 -9.90 -4.85 -10.79
C PHE A 70 -8.82 -5.47 -9.89
N ALA A 71 -9.08 -6.65 -9.31
CA ALA A 71 -8.10 -7.38 -8.50
C ALA A 71 -6.88 -7.80 -9.32
N LEU A 72 -7.06 -8.19 -10.59
CA LEU A 72 -5.96 -8.53 -11.49
C LEU A 72 -5.08 -7.31 -11.85
N GLU A 73 -5.66 -6.11 -11.91
CA GLU A 73 -4.93 -4.86 -12.16
C GLU A 73 -4.26 -4.27 -10.90
N MET A 74 -4.62 -4.70 -9.69
CA MET A 74 -4.02 -4.23 -8.43
C MET A 74 -2.49 -4.30 -8.39
N PRO A 75 -1.81 -5.42 -8.71
CA PRO A 75 -0.34 -5.49 -8.65
C PRO A 75 0.34 -4.47 -9.57
N GLU A 76 -0.21 -4.21 -10.76
CA GLU A 76 0.32 -3.18 -11.67
C GLU A 76 0.10 -1.77 -11.11
N ASN A 77 -1.07 -1.51 -10.51
CA ASN A 77 -1.33 -0.23 -9.84
C ASN A 77 -0.38 0.00 -8.65
N ILE A 78 -0.11 -1.02 -7.84
CA ILE A 78 0.87 -0.97 -6.74
C ILE A 78 2.27 -0.65 -7.28
N ASP A 79 2.73 -1.34 -8.32
CA ASP A 79 4.04 -1.08 -8.91
C ASP A 79 4.16 0.35 -9.46
N ARG A 80 3.11 0.86 -10.10
CA ARG A 80 3.05 2.26 -10.58
C ARG A 80 3.16 3.25 -9.44
N MET A 81 2.41 3.06 -8.36
CA MET A 81 2.49 3.92 -7.16
C MET A 81 3.89 3.90 -6.54
N LEU A 82 4.47 2.70 -6.35
CA LEU A 82 5.82 2.54 -5.82
C LEU A 82 6.88 3.18 -6.73
N SER A 83 6.70 3.06 -8.05
CA SER A 83 7.58 3.68 -9.04
C SER A 83 7.54 5.20 -8.96
N HIS A 84 6.36 5.82 -8.86
CA HIS A 84 6.22 7.27 -8.68
C HIS A 84 6.80 7.73 -7.34
N TRP A 85 6.59 6.96 -6.27
CA TRP A 85 7.18 7.22 -4.96
C TRP A 85 8.71 7.23 -5.00
N ARG A 86 9.33 6.20 -5.60
CA ARG A 86 10.79 6.09 -5.73
C ARG A 86 11.41 7.21 -6.56
N LYS A 87 10.69 7.70 -7.57
CA LYS A 87 11.10 8.83 -8.40
C LYS A 87 10.77 10.19 -7.78
N GLN A 88 10.14 10.21 -6.61
CA GLN A 88 9.61 11.40 -5.95
C GLN A 88 8.65 12.22 -6.85
N GLU A 89 7.93 11.56 -7.74
CA GLU A 89 6.95 12.18 -8.63
C GLU A 89 5.60 12.35 -7.92
N MET A 90 5.55 13.22 -6.89
CA MET A 90 4.35 13.39 -6.03
C MET A 90 3.08 13.71 -6.83
N THR A 91 3.19 14.53 -7.87
CA THR A 91 2.06 14.85 -8.77
C THR A 91 1.54 13.62 -9.51
N ALA A 92 2.45 12.74 -9.96
CA ALA A 92 2.07 11.51 -10.66
C ALA A 92 1.50 10.48 -9.68
N LEU A 93 2.13 10.32 -8.51
CA LEU A 93 1.64 9.49 -7.42
C LEU A 93 0.21 9.88 -7.03
N ARG A 94 -0.04 11.17 -6.77
CA ARG A 94 -1.38 11.68 -6.44
C ARG A 94 -2.40 11.31 -7.52
N ARG A 95 -2.05 11.45 -8.80
CA ARG A 95 -2.96 11.08 -9.90
C ARG A 95 -3.30 9.59 -9.89
N THR A 96 -2.32 8.72 -9.66
CA THR A 96 -2.56 7.28 -9.56
C THR A 96 -3.44 6.94 -8.36
N VAL A 97 -3.17 7.55 -7.21
CA VAL A 97 -3.97 7.39 -5.99
C VAL A 97 -5.40 7.90 -6.20
N HIS A 98 -5.58 9.03 -6.88
CA HIS A 98 -6.89 9.59 -7.20
C HIS A 98 -7.70 8.66 -8.12
N GLN A 99 -7.05 8.07 -9.12
CA GLN A 99 -7.68 7.08 -10.01
C GLN A 99 -8.11 5.83 -9.23
N LEU A 100 -7.24 5.36 -8.34
CA LEU A 100 -7.52 4.22 -7.48
C LEU A 100 -8.67 4.49 -6.51
N ARG A 101 -8.77 5.70 -5.94
CA ARG A 101 -9.89 6.15 -5.12
C ARG A 101 -11.22 6.08 -5.89
N GLY A 102 -11.22 6.59 -7.13
CA GLY A 102 -12.40 6.56 -7.99
C GLY A 102 -12.85 5.13 -8.34
N ALA A 103 -11.89 4.27 -8.65
CA ALA A 103 -12.15 2.86 -8.93
C ALA A 103 -12.62 2.09 -7.69
N GLY A 104 -11.96 2.29 -6.53
CA GLY A 104 -12.33 1.66 -5.27
C GLY A 104 -13.76 1.97 -4.83
N GLY A 105 -14.20 3.22 -4.99
CA GLY A 105 -15.60 3.59 -4.73
C GLY A 105 -16.59 2.94 -5.71
N GLY A 106 -16.21 2.78 -6.98
CA GLY A 106 -17.03 2.12 -8.00
C GLY A 106 -17.16 0.60 -7.79
N TYR A 107 -16.11 -0.04 -7.25
CA TYR A 107 -16.06 -1.48 -7.01
C TYR A 107 -16.45 -1.88 -5.58
N GLY A 108 -16.86 -0.95 -4.71
CA GLY A 108 -17.33 -1.27 -3.36
C GLY A 108 -16.21 -1.54 -2.35
N PHE A 109 -15.06 -0.88 -2.52
CA PHE A 109 -13.92 -0.94 -1.61
C PHE A 109 -13.76 0.37 -0.82
N PRO A 110 -14.60 0.62 0.21
CA PRO A 110 -14.56 1.86 0.98
C PRO A 110 -13.20 2.07 1.67
N SER A 111 -12.59 1.01 2.20
CA SER A 111 -11.28 1.12 2.87
C SER A 111 -10.15 1.57 1.95
N ILE A 112 -10.15 1.15 0.68
CA ILE A 112 -9.19 1.64 -0.33
C ILE A 112 -9.44 3.11 -0.61
N THR A 113 -10.71 3.50 -0.72
CA THR A 113 -11.13 4.87 -0.98
C THR A 113 -10.69 5.81 0.15
N GLU A 114 -10.90 5.43 1.40
CA GLU A 114 -10.49 6.18 2.59
C GLU A 114 -8.96 6.31 2.70
N SER A 115 -8.23 5.21 2.46
CA SER A 115 -6.78 5.22 2.52
C SER A 115 -6.16 6.06 1.38
N ALA A 116 -6.71 5.96 0.17
CA ALA A 116 -6.28 6.78 -0.96
C ALA A 116 -6.52 8.27 -0.71
N GLU A 117 -7.66 8.63 -0.13
CA GLU A 117 -7.95 10.01 0.27
C GLU A 117 -6.93 10.53 1.30
N SER A 118 -6.54 9.68 2.26
CA SER A 118 -5.51 10.03 3.24
C SER A 118 -4.17 10.36 2.57
N VAL A 119 -3.73 9.54 1.61
CA VAL A 119 -2.50 9.80 0.83
C VAL A 119 -2.59 11.12 0.05
N GLU A 120 -3.71 11.39 -0.63
CA GLU A 120 -3.92 12.66 -1.34
C GLU A 120 -3.83 13.86 -0.38
N GLN A 121 -4.44 13.72 0.80
CA GLN A 121 -4.46 14.77 1.81
C GLN A 121 -3.07 15.04 2.40
N GLN A 122 -2.25 14.01 2.61
CA GLN A 122 -0.85 14.17 3.03
C GLN A 122 -0.03 14.89 1.95
N ILE A 123 -0.21 14.53 0.68
CA ILE A 123 0.48 15.20 -0.45
C ILE A 123 0.07 16.68 -0.55
N ASP A 124 -1.21 17.00 -0.36
CA ASP A 124 -1.72 18.38 -0.48
C ASP A 124 -1.40 19.24 0.76
N THR A 125 -1.34 18.66 1.97
CA THR A 125 -1.14 19.39 3.23
C THR A 125 0.33 19.49 3.62
N THR A 126 1.08 18.40 3.46
CA THR A 126 2.48 18.26 3.93
C THR A 126 3.35 17.62 2.85
N PRO A 127 3.55 18.28 1.69
CA PRO A 127 4.31 17.72 0.57
C PRO A 127 5.80 17.46 0.89
N ASP A 128 6.36 18.14 1.89
CA ASP A 128 7.73 17.97 2.35
C ASP A 128 7.89 16.80 3.34
N ASP A 129 6.78 16.30 3.92
CA ASP A 129 6.78 15.21 4.89
C ASP A 129 6.68 13.85 4.17
N LEU A 130 7.79 13.45 3.57
CA LEU A 130 7.89 12.18 2.87
C LEU A 130 7.71 10.97 3.80
N GLU A 131 7.94 11.12 5.10
CA GLU A 131 7.72 10.04 6.05
C GLU A 131 6.21 9.79 6.24
N ALA A 132 5.44 10.85 6.45
CA ALA A 132 3.99 10.79 6.55
C ALA A 132 3.33 10.25 5.27
N ILE A 133 3.73 10.75 4.10
CA ILE A 133 3.21 10.28 2.81
C ILE A 133 3.60 8.81 2.57
N GLY A 134 4.84 8.44 2.87
CA GLY A 134 5.32 7.06 2.71
C GLY A 134 4.56 6.08 3.59
N LYS A 135 4.23 6.47 4.82
CA LYS A 135 3.41 5.65 5.73
C LYS A 135 1.98 5.48 5.22
N ALA A 136 1.34 6.57 4.80
CA ALA A 136 -0.01 6.51 4.24
C ALA A 136 -0.04 5.66 2.95
N LEU A 137 1.00 5.76 2.13
CA LEU A 137 1.14 4.96 0.91
C LEU A 137 1.32 3.47 1.23
N ASP A 138 2.11 3.13 2.25
CA ASP A 138 2.28 1.74 2.69
C ASP A 138 0.96 1.15 3.18
N GLU A 139 0.17 1.89 3.95
CA GLU A 139 -1.17 1.48 4.39
C GLU A 139 -2.09 1.21 3.18
N LEU A 140 -2.07 2.09 2.17
CA LEU A 140 -2.83 1.90 0.93
C LEU A 140 -2.39 0.64 0.17
N ILE A 141 -1.08 0.42 0.03
CA ILE A 141 -0.54 -0.76 -0.65
C ILE A 141 -0.93 -2.05 0.08
N GLN A 142 -0.90 -2.07 1.41
CA GLN A 142 -1.33 -3.22 2.19
C GLN A 142 -2.81 -3.54 1.97
N LEU A 143 -3.67 -2.53 1.83
CA LEU A 143 -5.08 -2.73 1.50
C LEU A 143 -5.26 -3.26 0.07
N CYS A 144 -4.57 -2.68 -0.91
CA CYS A 144 -4.61 -3.14 -2.30
C CYS A 144 -4.10 -4.58 -2.46
N ALA A 145 -3.07 -4.96 -1.72
CA ALA A 145 -2.52 -6.31 -1.74
C ALA A 145 -3.49 -7.37 -1.16
N ARG A 146 -4.48 -6.93 -0.36
CA ARG A 146 -5.52 -7.80 0.22
C ARG A 146 -6.75 -7.93 -0.66
N VAL A 147 -6.83 -7.16 -1.76
CA VAL A 147 -7.89 -7.34 -2.76
C VAL A 147 -7.60 -8.66 -3.48
N ALA A 148 -8.46 -9.64 -3.26
CA ALA A 148 -8.44 -10.92 -3.94
C ALA A 148 -9.83 -11.21 -4.50
N ALA A 149 -9.87 -11.83 -5.68
CA ALA A 149 -11.09 -12.33 -6.32
C ALA A 149 -11.49 -13.71 -5.76
#